data_AF-A0A974Y878-F1
#
_entry.id   AF-A0A974Y878-F1
#
_cell.length_a   1.000
_cell.length_b   1.000
_cell.length_c   1.000
_cell.angle_alpha   90.00
_cell.angle_beta   90.00
_cell.angle_gamma   90.00
#
_symmetry.space_group_name_H-M   'P 1'
#
loop_
_entity.id
_entity.type
_entity.pdbx_description
1 polymer ?
#
loop_
_entity_poly.entity_id
_entity_poly.type
_entity_poly.pdbx_seq_one_letter_code
_entity_poly.pdbx_strand_id
1 'polypeptide(L)' 'MFRVLTKRFDHRDRWIVEAGPWHNKREDAEYWAELLRNVGYSVEVDAQHGLVADSGGNDELMDALSSMA' A
#
# COMPACT_ATOMS: atom_id res chain seq x y z
N MET A 1 -2.29 11.91 5.91
CA MET A 1 -3.05 11.97 4.64
C MET A 1 -3.42 10.55 4.23
N PHE A 2 -4.42 10.38 3.37
CA PHE A 2 -4.89 9.08 2.90
C PHE A 2 -4.91 9.07 1.37
N ARG A 3 -4.61 7.95 0.74
CA ARG A 3 -4.74 7.78 -0.71
C ARG A 3 -5.31 6.40 -1.02
N VAL A 4 -5.82 6.24 -2.24
CA VAL A 4 -6.28 4.94 -2.72
C VAL A 4 -5.18 4.31 -3.56
N LEU A 5 -4.85 3.05 -3.29
CA LEU A 5 -3.99 2.21 -4.11
C LEU A 5 -4.87 1.25 -4.91
N THR A 6 -4.73 1.25 -6.23
CA THR A 6 -5.40 0.33 -7.14
C THR A 6 -4.43 -0.75 -7.59
N LYS A 7 -4.79 -2.01 -7.38
CA LYS A 7 -4.05 -3.17 -7.90
C LYS A 7 -4.70 -3.63 -9.19
N ARG A 8 -3.93 -3.64 -10.26
CA ARG A 8 -4.34 -4.17 -11.56
C ARG A 8 -3.31 -5.17 -12.07
N PHE A 9 -3.79 -6.11 -12.85
CA PHE A 9 -2.94 -7.06 -13.54
C PHE A 9 -2.68 -6.55 -14.96
N ASP A 10 -1.40 -6.38 -15.28
CA ASP A 10 -0.95 -6.01 -16.62
C ASP A 10 -1.10 -7.21 -17.55
N HIS A 11 -1.35 -6.95 -18.84
CA HIS A 11 -1.29 -7.94 -19.93
C HIS A 11 0.08 -8.65 -20.08
N ARG A 12 1.08 -8.26 -19.29
CA ARG A 12 2.43 -8.86 -19.22
C ARG A 12 2.64 -9.70 -17.96
N ASP A 13 1.56 -10.15 -17.34
CA ASP A 13 1.54 -10.93 -16.10
C ASP A 13 2.23 -10.25 -14.90
N ARG A 14 2.17 -8.91 -14.84
CA ARG A 14 2.76 -8.13 -13.74
C ARG A 14 1.67 -7.42 -12.95
N TRP A 15 1.74 -7.53 -11.63
CA TRP A 15 0.93 -6.72 -10.74
C TRP A 15 1.45 -5.28 -10.74
N ILE A 16 0.59 -4.35 -11.12
CA ILE A 16 0.86 -2.92 -11.05
C ILE A 16 0.00 -2.34 -9.93
N VAL A 17 0.67 -1.62 -9.03
CA VAL A 17 0.03 -0.82 -7.99
C VAL A 17 0.06 0.62 -8.46
N GLU A 18 -1.12 1.18 -8.75
CA GLU A 18 -1.28 2.59 -9.08
C GLU A 18 -1.69 3.36 -7.82
N ALA A 19 -0.95 4.41 -7.49
CA ALA A 19 -1.25 5.24 -6.35
C ALA A 19 -2.03 6.48 -6.79
N GLY A 20 -3.24 6.63 -6.24
CA GLY A 20 -4.08 7.80 -6.42
C GLY A 20 -3.54 9.03 -5.68
N PRO A 21 -4.20 10.19 -5.87
CA PRO A 21 -3.85 11.42 -5.19
C PRO A 21 -4.03 11.30 -3.66
N TRP A 22 -3.28 12.10 -2.93
CA TRP A 22 -3.42 12.22 -1.48
C TRP A 22 -4.62 13.10 -1.13
N HIS A 23 -5.45 12.60 -0.24
CA HIS A 23 -6.57 13.28 0.39
C HIS A 23 -6.24 13.58 1.85
N ASN A 24 -6.78 14.71 2.34
CA ASN A 24 -6.57 15.13 3.72
C ASN A 24 -7.51 14.39 4.68
N LYS A 25 -8.72 14.06 4.23
CA LYS A 25 -9.72 13.31 4.99
C LYS A 25 -9.72 11.84 4.57
N ARG A 26 -9.97 10.97 5.54
CA ARG A 26 -10.11 9.53 5.30
C ARG A 26 -11.38 9.20 4.51
N GLU A 27 -12.48 9.88 4.82
CA GLU A 27 -13.78 9.74 4.18
C GLU A 27 -13.69 9.91 2.65
N ASP A 28 -12.92 10.89 2.19
CA ASP A 28 -12.72 11.13 0.76
C ASP A 28 -12.03 9.93 0.09
N ALA A 29 -10.99 9.38 0.72
CA ALA A 29 -10.29 8.20 0.19
C ALA A 29 -11.16 6.94 0.24
N GLU A 30 -11.99 6.78 1.28
CA GLU A 30 -12.93 5.65 1.40
C GLU A 30 -14.03 5.73 0.34
N TYR A 31 -14.57 6.92 0.06
CA TYR A 31 -15.54 7.13 -1.01
C TYR A 31 -15.00 6.69 -2.37
N TRP A 32 -13.76 7.11 -2.70
CA TRP A 32 -13.12 6.69 -3.95
C TRP A 32 -12.81 5.20 -3.99
N ALA A 33 -12.38 4.63 -2.86
CA ALA A 33 -12.14 3.19 -2.76
C ALA A 33 -13.44 2.40 -3.00
N GLU A 34 -14.56 2.83 -2.43
CA GLU A 34 -15.86 2.18 -2.65
C GLU A 34 -16.30 2.28 -4.12
N LEU A 35 -16.17 3.45 -4.74
CA LEU A 35 -16.49 3.65 -6.15
C LEU A 35 -15.66 2.71 -7.05
N LEU A 36 -14.35 2.61 -6.81
CA LEU A 36 -13.45 1.75 -7.59
C LEU A 36 -13.73 0.26 -7.36
N ARG A 37 -14.08 -0.15 -6.13
CA ARG A 37 -14.52 -1.54 -5.84
C ARG A 37 -15.77 -1.91 -6.60
N ASN A 38 -16.74 -1.00 -6.69
CA ASN A 38 -17.98 -1.22 -7.42
C ASN A 38 -17.76 -1.40 -8.93
N VAL A 39 -16.69 -0.82 -9.47
CA VAL A 39 -16.26 -1.02 -10.86
C VAL A 39 -15.47 -2.32 -11.06
N GLY A 40 -15.07 -3.00 -9.97
CA GLY A 40 -14.34 -4.27 -9.99
C GLY A 40 -12.83 -4.14 -9.83
N TYR A 41 -12.32 -2.96 -9.46
CA TYR A 41 -10.90 -2.82 -9.13
C TYR A 41 -10.60 -3.34 -7.72
N SER A 42 -9.42 -3.97 -7.58
CA SER A 42 -8.88 -4.30 -6.27
C SER A 42 -8.23 -3.04 -5.68
N VAL A 43 -8.72 -2.57 -4.52
CA VAL A 43 -8.24 -1.32 -3.92
C VAL A 43 -7.98 -1.42 -2.42
N GLU A 44 -6.95 -0.68 -2.00
CA GLU A 44 -6.51 -0.52 -0.62
C GLU A 44 -6.43 0.97 -0.28
N VAL A 45 -6.82 1.35 0.93
CA VAL A 45 -6.64 2.73 1.41
C VAL A 45 -5.32 2.77 2.17
N ASP A 46 -4.37 3.50 1.61
CA ASP A 46 -3.06 3.74 2.22
C ASP A 46 -3.12 5.02 3.04
N ALA A 47 -2.77 4.91 4.32
CA ALA A 47 -2.62 6.05 5.19
C ALA A 47 -1.14 6.42 5.20
N GLN A 48 -0.83 7.69 4.98
CA GLN A 48 0.51 8.24 5.18
C GLN A 48 0.84 8.18 6.68
N HIS A 49 1.27 7.00 7.14
CA HIS A 49 2.10 6.89 8.31
C HIS A 49 3.44 7.47 7.88
N GLY A 50 3.73 8.71 8.28
CA GLY A 50 5.08 9.23 8.17
C GLY A 50 5.97 8.27 8.94
N LEU A 51 6.83 7.53 8.22
CA LEU A 51 7.88 6.66 8.76
C LEU A 51 7.63 6.26 10.21
N VAL A 52 6.68 5.35 10.45
CA VAL A 52 6.85 4.51 11.63
C VAL A 52 8.03 3.63 11.25
N ALA A 53 9.22 4.10 11.61
CA ALA A 53 10.27 3.21 12.06
C ALA A 53 9.60 2.34 13.11
N ASP A 54 9.11 1.19 12.66
CA ASP A 54 8.89 0.05 13.54
C ASP A 54 10.31 -0.35 13.96
N SER A 55 10.77 0.30 15.04
CA SER A 55 12.01 -0.01 15.76
C SER A 55 11.88 -1.40 16.39
N GLY A 56 11.87 -2.43 15.55
CA GLY A 56 11.72 -3.81 16.00
C GLY A 56 11.91 -4.91 14.96
N GLY A 57 12.22 -4.62 13.68
CA GLY A 57 12.11 -5.64 12.63
C GLY A 57 13.27 -5.79 11.64
N ASN A 58 14.41 -5.12 11.82
CA ASN A 58 15.54 -5.24 10.89
C ASN A 58 16.79 -5.86 11.51
N ASP A 59 16.92 -5.82 12.84
CA ASP A 59 18.06 -6.43 13.54
C ASP A 59 17.96 -7.96 13.54
N GLU A 60 16.77 -8.53 13.80
CA GLU A 60 16.55 -9.99 13.69
C GLU A 60 16.76 -10.51 12.25
N LEU A 61 16.35 -9.72 11.24
CA LEU A 61 16.55 -10.10 9.84
C LEU A 61 18.03 -10.06 9.44
N MET A 62 18.77 -9.03 9.89
CA MET A 62 20.21 -8.89 9.67
C MET A 62 21.03 -9.96 10.41
N ASP A 63 20.62 -10.34 11.63
CA ASP A 63 21.27 -11.40 12.41
C ASP A 63 21.05 -12.78 11.76
N ALA A 64 19.83 -13.08 11.31
CA ALA A 64 19.53 -14.30 10.56
C ALA A 64 20.32 -14.40 9.24
N LEU A 65 20.52 -13.27 8.53
CA LEU A 65 21.29 -13.24 7.30
C LEU A 65 22.79 -13.44 7.54
N SER A 66 23.31 -12.86 8.62
CA SER A 66 24.71 -12.99 9.03
C SER A 66 25.04 -14.40 9.54
N SER A 67 24.05 -15.08 10.13
CA SER A 67 24.17 -16.48 10.59
C SER A 67 24.16 -17.52 9.46
N MET A 68 23.84 -17.15 8.21
CA MET A 68 23.80 -18.08 7.06
C MET A 68 25.09 -18.06 6.21
N ALA A 69 26.09 -17.27 6.57
CA ALA A 69 27.37 -17.14 5.86
C ALA A 69 28.49 -18.02 6.44
#